data_AF-A0A973AZH2-F1
#
_entry.id   AF-A0A973AZH2-F1
#
_cell.length_a   1.000
_cell.length_b   1.000
_cell.length_c   1.000
_cell.angle_alpha   90.00
_cell.angle_beta   90.00
_cell.angle_gamma   90.00
#
_symmetry.space_group_name_H-M   'P 1'
#
loop_
_entity.id
_entity.type
_entity.pdbx_description
1 polymer ?
#
loop_
_entity_poly.entity_id
_entity_poly.type
_entity_poly.pdbx_seq_one_letter_code
_entity_poly.pdbx_strand_id
1 'polypeptide(L)'
;MEKLEAFGPQLGFPHSSAVQGCQGLRELRPRAGRSPWRALYQRVGDAFVIAAIGPEAQVDRRRFDKATRLALQRLAELEED
;
A
#
# COMPACT_ATOMS: atom_id res chain seq x y z
N MET A 1 -10.14 4.75 3.20
CA MET A 1 -9.30 4.07 4.22
C MET A 1 -10.17 3.10 5.02
N GLU A 2 -11.42 3.46 5.31
CA GLU A 2 -12.54 2.63 5.81
C GLU A 2 -12.43 1.10 5.60
N LYS A 3 -12.21 0.60 4.38
CA LYS A 3 -12.10 -0.86 4.14
C LYS A 3 -10.92 -1.50 4.86
N LEU A 4 -9.78 -0.81 4.93
CA LEU A 4 -8.62 -1.30 5.67
C LEU A 4 -8.88 -1.26 7.17
N GLU A 5 -9.54 -0.22 7.67
CA GLU A 5 -9.93 -0.10 9.08
C GLU A 5 -10.94 -1.19 9.48
N ALA A 6 -11.94 -1.45 8.64
CA ALA A 6 -13.02 -2.40 8.95
C ALA A 6 -12.59 -3.86 8.86
N PHE A 7 -11.75 -4.21 7.86
CA PHE A 7 -11.40 -5.62 7.59
C PHE A 7 -9.98 -5.98 8.01
N GLY A 8 -9.08 -4.99 8.17
CA GLY A 8 -7.71 -5.20 8.61
C GLY A 8 -7.02 -6.36 7.88
N PRO A 9 -6.51 -7.38 8.61
CA PRO A 9 -5.85 -8.55 8.01
C PRO A 9 -6.73 -9.38 7.07
N GLN A 10 -8.05 -9.32 7.21
CA GLN A 10 -9.00 -10.06 6.36
C GLN A 10 -9.22 -9.38 5.00
N LEU A 11 -8.69 -8.16 4.80
CA LEU A 11 -8.82 -7.45 3.54
C LEU A 11 -7.95 -8.10 2.45
N GLY A 12 -8.58 -8.93 1.63
CA GLY A 12 -7.96 -9.61 0.49
C GLY A 12 -8.23 -8.97 -0.87
N PHE A 13 -7.91 -9.72 -1.92
CA PHE A 13 -8.31 -9.40 -3.29
C PHE A 13 -9.84 -9.29 -3.39
N PRO A 14 -10.41 -8.37 -4.20
CA PRO A 14 -9.75 -7.42 -5.09
C PRO A 14 -9.40 -6.07 -4.45
N HIS A 15 -9.60 -5.95 -3.13
CA HIS A 15 -9.47 -4.68 -2.40
C HIS A 15 -8.09 -4.43 -1.81
N SER A 16 -7.24 -5.44 -1.79
CA SER A 16 -5.84 -5.34 -1.43
C SER A 16 -5.03 -6.32 -2.27
N SER A 17 -3.81 -5.94 -2.62
CA SER A 17 -2.84 -6.83 -3.30
C SER A 17 -1.44 -6.59 -2.73
N ALA A 18 -0.59 -7.61 -2.77
CA ALA A 18 0.84 -7.41 -2.54
C ALA A 18 1.43 -6.59 -3.70
N VAL A 19 2.40 -5.73 -3.39
CA VAL A 19 3.23 -5.05 -4.39
C VAL A 19 4.34 -6.01 -4.80
N GLN A 20 4.42 -6.34 -6.08
CA GLN A 20 5.42 -7.29 -6.59
C GLN A 20 6.84 -6.81 -6.32
N GLY A 21 7.70 -7.71 -5.82
CA GLY A 21 9.09 -7.39 -5.50
C GLY A 21 9.29 -6.58 -4.20
N CYS A 22 8.22 -6.25 -3.47
CA CYS A 22 8.31 -5.51 -2.22
C CYS A 22 7.70 -6.36 -1.09
N GLN A 23 8.56 -7.02 -0.32
CA GLN A 23 8.13 -7.86 0.79
C GLN A 23 7.33 -7.06 1.81
N GLY A 24 6.19 -7.60 2.26
CA GLY A 24 5.33 -6.96 3.27
C GLY A 24 4.47 -5.78 2.76
N LEU A 25 4.90 -5.11 1.69
CA LEU A 25 4.20 -3.95 1.14
C LEU A 25 2.95 -4.38 0.33
N ARG A 26 1.83 -3.72 0.63
CA ARG A 26 0.54 -3.94 -0.02
C ARG A 26 0.00 -2.64 -0.60
N GLU A 27 -0.79 -2.75 -1.65
CA GLU A 27 -1.58 -1.65 -2.20
C GLU A 27 -3.06 -1.80 -1.82
N LEU A 28 -3.66 -0.73 -1.33
CA LEU A 28 -5.09 -0.63 -1.11
C LEU A 28 -5.79 -0.27 -2.43
N ARG A 29 -6.87 -1.01 -2.73
CA ARG A 29 -7.69 -0.88 -3.94
C ARG A 29 -9.15 -0.61 -3.55
N PRO A 30 -9.50 0.62 -3.12
CA PRO A 30 -10.81 0.93 -2.51
C PRO A 30 -12.00 0.55 -3.41
N ARG A 31 -11.84 0.73 -4.72
CA ARG A 31 -12.84 0.43 -5.75
C ARG A 31 -12.52 -0.80 -6.60
N ALA A 32 -11.93 -1.84 -5.99
CA ALA A 32 -11.54 -3.09 -6.66
C ALA A 32 -10.63 -2.84 -7.87
N GLY A 33 -9.66 -1.94 -7.71
CA GLY A 33 -8.72 -1.55 -8.76
C GLY A 33 -9.15 -0.35 -9.60
N ARG A 34 -10.44 0.03 -9.62
CA ARG A 34 -10.97 1.15 -10.44
C ARG A 34 -10.65 2.55 -9.93
N SER A 35 -9.95 2.66 -8.80
CA SER A 35 -9.44 3.96 -8.32
C SER A 35 -8.15 4.30 -9.08
N PRO A 36 -7.93 5.55 -9.52
CA PRO A 36 -6.65 5.96 -10.09
C PRO A 36 -5.55 6.10 -9.03
N TRP A 37 -5.89 6.01 -7.74
CA TRP A 37 -4.97 6.12 -6.62
C TRP A 37 -4.82 4.80 -5.86
N ARG A 38 -3.62 4.58 -5.31
CA ARG A 38 -3.20 3.45 -4.46
C ARG A 38 -2.56 3.97 -3.19
N ALA A 39 -3.10 3.59 -2.04
CA ALA A 39 -2.40 3.75 -0.77
C ALA A 39 -1.49 2.54 -0.58
N LEU A 40 -0.20 2.77 -0.38
CA LEU A 40 0.81 1.75 -0.13
C LEU A 40 0.99 1.61 1.37
N TYR A 41 0.77 0.41 1.88
CA TYR A 41 0.73 0.16 3.31
C TYR A 41 1.39 -1.15 3.70
N GLN A 42 1.86 -1.21 4.94
CA GLN A 42 2.40 -2.41 5.57
C GLN A 42 1.87 -2.49 7.01
N ARG A 43 1.82 -3.70 7.58
CA ARG A 43 1.57 -3.86 9.01
C ARG A 43 2.88 -3.66 9.77
N VAL A 44 2.89 -2.73 10.72
CA VAL A 44 4.01 -2.46 11.64
C VAL A 44 3.44 -2.64 13.05
N GLY A 45 3.91 -3.68 13.76
CA GLY A 45 3.32 -4.09 15.03
C GLY A 45 1.82 -4.43 14.92
N ASP A 46 1.00 -3.68 15.66
CA ASP A 46 -0.46 -3.79 15.68
C ASP A 46 -1.18 -2.84 14.70
N ALA A 47 -0.44 -1.91 14.09
CA ALA A 47 -0.99 -0.90 13.19
C ALA A 47 -0.77 -1.23 11.71
N PHE A 48 -1.65 -0.73 10.86
CA PHE A 48 -1.42 -0.62 9.42
C PHE A 48 -0.97 0.79 9.08
N VAL A 49 0.25 0.93 8.58
CA VAL A 49 0.84 2.22 8.24
C VAL A 49 0.72 2.45 6.75
N ILE A 50 0.07 3.55 6.36
CA ILE A 50 0.08 4.03 4.97
C ILE A 50 1.32 4.90 4.78
N ALA A 51 2.33 4.35 4.11
CA ALA A 51 3.62 5.01 3.96
C ALA A 51 3.70 5.89 2.70
N ALA A 52 2.87 5.66 1.69
CA ALA A 52 2.75 6.53 0.53
C ALA A 52 1.39 6.41 -0.18
N ILE A 53 1.07 7.41 -1.00
CA ILE A 53 -0.05 7.35 -1.95
C ILE A 53 0.52 7.62 -3.34
N GLY A 54 0.22 6.74 -4.29
CA GLY A 54 0.67 6.82 -5.68
C GLY A 54 -0.47 6.59 -6.67
N PRO A 55 -0.22 6.82 -7.96
CA PRO A 55 -1.19 6.48 -9.00
C PRO A 55 -1.29 4.97 -9.19
N GLU A 56 -2.27 4.55 -9.98
CA GLU A 56 -2.37 3.20 -10.51
C GLU A 56 -1.14 2.84 -11.37
N ALA A 57 -0.55 1.66 -11.17
CA ALA A 57 0.70 1.24 -11.82
C ALA A 57 0.59 1.03 -13.35
N GLN A 58 -0.57 0.66 -13.87
CA GLN A 58 -0.90 0.59 -15.29
C GLN A 58 -1.18 1.97 -15.89
N VAL A 59 -1.60 2.95 -15.08
CA VAL A 59 -1.83 4.33 -15.53
C VAL A 59 -0.51 5.13 -15.56
N ASP A 60 0.30 5.04 -14.51
CA ASP A 60 1.60 5.70 -14.41
C ASP A 60 2.58 4.85 -13.59
N ARG A 61 3.24 3.91 -14.28
CA ARG A 61 4.24 3.01 -13.68
C ARG A 61 5.35 3.76 -12.99
N ARG A 62 5.90 4.80 -13.62
CA ARG A 62 7.05 5.55 -13.11
C ARG A 62 6.74 6.21 -11.77
N ARG A 63 5.57 6.84 -11.65
CA ARG A 63 5.15 7.47 -10.38
C ARG A 63 4.74 6.43 -9.34
N PHE A 64 4.15 5.31 -9.75
CA PHE A 64 3.89 4.19 -8.84
C PHE A 64 5.20 3.66 -8.23
N ASP A 65 6.21 3.39 -9.05
CA ASP A 65 7.51 2.89 -8.58
C ASP A 65 8.22 3.91 -7.66
N LYS A 66 8.08 5.21 -7.96
CA LYS A 66 8.56 6.27 -7.05
C LYS A 66 7.84 6.21 -5.70
N ALA A 67 6.51 6.07 -5.69
CA ALA A 67 5.73 5.98 -4.46
C ALA A 67 6.10 4.72 -3.65
N THR A 68 6.33 3.58 -4.32
CA THR A 68 6.81 2.34 -3.72
C THR A 68 8.15 2.52 -3.02
N ARG A 69 9.14 3.15 -3.68
CA ARG A 69 10.44 3.43 -3.06
C ARG A 69 10.32 4.33 -1.83
N LEU A 70 9.50 5.39 -1.91
CA LEU A 70 9.26 6.29 -0.77
C LEU A 70 8.55 5.59 0.37
N ALA A 71 7.61 4.68 0.07
CA ALA A 71 6.91 3.88 1.07
C ALA A 71 7.90 3.00 1.85
N LEU A 72 8.76 2.28 1.14
CA LEU A 72 9.77 1.41 1.75
C LEU A 72 10.77 2.19 2.60
N GLN A 73 11.23 3.35 2.13
CA GLN A 73 12.14 4.21 2.89
C GLN A 73 11.52 4.63 4.24
N ARG A 74 10.26 5.12 4.21
CA ARG A 74 9.55 5.55 5.42
C ARG A 74 9.24 4.40 6.38
N LEU A 75 9.00 3.21 5.86
CA LEU A 75 8.76 2.02 6.68
C LEU A 75 10.05 1.57 7.37
N ALA A 76 11.19 1.61 6.68
CA ALA A 76 12.49 1.33 7.29
C ALA A 76 12.80 2.32 8.43
N GLU A 77 12.54 3.61 8.22
CA GLU A 77 12.69 4.65 9.25
C GLU A 77 11.82 4.38 10.50
N LEU A 78 10.69 3.65 10.38
CA LEU A 78 9.80 3.30 11.50
C LEU A 78 10.17 1.99 12.22
N GLU A 79 10.95 1.11 11.59
CA GLU A 79 11.42 -0.14 12.19
C GLU A 79 12.71 0.05 12.99
N GLU A 80 13.37 1.21 12.85
CA GLU A 80 14.60 1.58 13.55
C GLU A 80 14.35 2.23 14.93
N ASP A 81 13.09 2.53 15.29
CA ASP A 81 12.63 3.09 16.58
C ASP A 81 12.02 2.02 17.51
#